data_AF-A8UZC6-F1
#
_entry.id   AF-A8UZC6-F1
#
_cell.length_a   1.000
_cell.length_b   1.000
_cell.length_c   1.000
_cell.angle_alpha   90.00
_cell.angle_beta   90.00
_cell.angle_gamma   90.00
#
_symmetry.space_group_name_H-M   'P 1'
#
loop_
_entity.id
_entity.type
_entity.pdbx_description
1 polymer ?
#
loop_
_entity_poly.entity_id
_entity_poly.type
_entity_poly.pdbx_seq_one_letter_code
_entity_poly.pdbx_strand_id
1 'polypeptide(L)'
;MGFILLYIFLIISLILAKLNGYFYILSAFILTSPLIFYKLDKFGLFLIKGIIYGFAASAVYFPFLNLNLIPFNQITQVFLEEVFFRGYIQNEFFKKFNIHISILLTSILFTIPHLIVSFSLLSFLTFFPSIIFGYLYYYSKSIWTSAIFHFFSNWFFFSNYMLIQKII
;
A
#
# COMPACT_ATOMS: atom_id res chain seq x y z
N MET A 1 4.83 18.94 11.76
CA MET A 1 4.14 18.79 10.46
C MET A 1 3.26 17.55 10.54
N GLY A 2 1.93 17.67 10.46
CA GLY A 2 1.02 16.51 10.50
C GLY A 2 1.02 15.76 9.16
N PHE A 3 0.70 14.45 9.18
CA PHE A 3 0.65 13.61 7.97
C PHE A 3 -0.28 14.17 6.88
N ILE A 4 -1.27 14.99 7.28
CA ILE A 4 -2.21 15.68 6.41
C ILE A 4 -1.49 16.50 5.33
N LEU A 5 -0.41 17.21 5.66
CA LEU A 5 0.28 18.05 4.67
C LEU A 5 0.96 17.20 3.60
N LEU A 6 1.65 16.13 4.00
CA LEU A 6 2.28 15.21 3.06
C LEU A 6 1.25 14.48 2.20
N TYR A 7 0.11 14.13 2.80
CA TYR A 7 -1.00 13.54 2.06
C TYR A 7 -1.58 14.52 1.03
N ILE A 8 -1.79 15.79 1.37
CA ILE A 8 -2.21 16.81 0.41
C ILE A 8 -1.21 16.96 -0.73
N PHE A 9 0.10 16.99 -0.43
CA PHE A 9 1.13 17.02 -1.47
C PHE A 9 1.11 15.78 -2.36
N LEU A 10 0.86 14.59 -1.80
CA LEU A 10 0.69 13.38 -2.59
C LEU A 10 -0.48 13.55 -3.58
N ILE A 11 -1.65 13.99 -3.10
CA ILE A 11 -2.83 14.21 -3.95
C ILE A 11 -2.55 15.23 -5.06
N ILE A 12 -1.92 16.36 -4.74
CA ILE A 12 -1.55 17.38 -5.73
C ILE A 12 -0.58 16.78 -6.76
N SER A 13 0.44 16.05 -6.32
CA SER A 13 1.42 15.43 -7.22
C SER A 13 0.80 14.43 -8.18
N LEU A 14 -0.20 13.66 -7.74
CA LEU A 14 -0.92 12.69 -8.58
C LEU A 14 -1.86 13.37 -9.59
N ILE A 15 -2.50 14.48 -9.20
CA ILE A 15 -3.31 15.29 -10.12
C ILE A 15 -2.41 15.88 -11.21
N LEU A 16 -1.25 16.43 -10.84
CA LEU A 16 -0.27 16.94 -11.80
C LEU A 16 0.32 15.82 -12.67
N ALA A 17 0.47 14.61 -12.14
CA ALA A 17 0.95 13.45 -12.89
C ALA A 17 0.03 13.05 -14.06
N LYS A 18 -1.25 13.40 -14.02
CA LYS A 18 -2.15 13.26 -15.17
C LYS A 18 -1.81 14.19 -16.33
N LEU A 19 -1.26 15.37 -16.03
CA LEU A 19 -0.83 16.34 -17.03
C LEU A 19 0.56 16.00 -17.56
N ASN A 20 1.46 15.54 -16.67
CA ASN A 20 2.82 15.18 -17.04
C ASN A 20 3.37 14.05 -16.14
N GLY A 21 3.75 12.93 -16.73
CA GLY A 21 4.22 11.75 -16.01
C GLY A 21 5.44 11.96 -15.10
N TYR A 22 6.25 13.02 -15.30
CA TYR A 22 7.36 13.34 -14.40
C TYR A 22 6.93 13.56 -12.94
N PHE A 23 5.69 13.97 -12.67
CA PHE A 23 5.20 14.15 -11.30
C PHE A 23 4.98 12.84 -10.52
N TYR A 24 5.03 11.66 -11.17
CA TYR A 24 5.10 10.39 -10.46
C TYR A 24 6.41 10.24 -9.66
N ILE A 25 7.50 10.84 -10.11
CA ILE A 25 8.77 10.89 -9.37
C ILE A 25 8.58 11.68 -8.07
N LEU A 26 7.88 12.82 -8.15
CA LEU A 26 7.54 13.61 -6.96
C LEU A 26 6.67 12.81 -5.98
N SER A 27 5.71 12.03 -6.50
CA SER A 27 4.87 11.14 -5.68
C SER A 27 5.73 10.13 -4.92
N ALA A 28 6.69 9.49 -5.58
CA ALA A 28 7.63 8.55 -4.96
C ALA A 28 8.44 9.21 -3.83
N PHE A 29 8.98 10.41 -4.04
CA PHE A 29 9.67 11.15 -2.98
C PHE A 29 8.77 11.43 -1.78
N ILE A 30 7.54 11.86 -2.01
CA ILE A 30 6.57 12.13 -0.93
C ILE A 30 6.28 10.86 -0.13
N LEU A 31 6.04 9.72 -0.80
CA LEU A 31 5.78 8.43 -0.16
C LEU A 31 6.96 7.96 0.71
N THR A 32 8.21 8.21 0.29
CA THR A 32 9.41 7.86 1.08
C THR A 32 9.78 8.86 2.16
N SER A 33 9.31 10.09 2.08
CA SER A 33 9.69 11.17 3.00
C SER A 33 9.53 10.83 4.49
N PRO A 34 8.57 9.98 4.95
CA PRO A 34 8.50 9.56 6.35
C PRO A 34 9.76 8.91 6.88
N LEU A 35 10.58 8.28 6.05
CA LEU A 35 11.84 7.69 6.48
C LEU A 35 12.86 8.74 6.98
N ILE A 36 12.71 10.01 6.58
CA ILE A 36 13.62 11.10 6.97
C ILE A 36 13.34 11.57 8.40
N PHE A 37 12.07 11.62 8.80
CA PHE A 37 11.64 12.22 10.06
C PHE A 37 10.98 11.24 11.05
N TYR A 38 10.82 9.97 10.66
CA TYR A 38 10.25 8.91 11.49
C TYR A 38 11.28 7.80 11.71
N LYS A 39 11.42 7.34 12.97
CA LYS A 39 12.42 6.32 13.33
C LYS A 39 12.18 5.01 12.56
N LEU A 40 13.19 4.53 11.84
CA LEU A 40 13.15 3.32 11.02
C LEU A 40 12.71 2.07 11.80
N ASP A 41 13.08 1.99 13.09
CA ASP A 41 12.71 0.86 13.96
C ASP A 41 11.20 0.69 14.10
N LYS A 42 10.42 1.78 13.97
CA LYS A 42 8.95 1.74 14.05
C LYS A 42 8.31 1.07 12.84
N PHE A 43 9.01 0.98 11.72
CA PHE A 43 8.54 0.33 10.50
C PHE A 43 8.81 -1.19 10.52
N GLY A 44 9.60 -1.68 11.49
CA GLY A 44 9.97 -3.10 11.57
C GLY A 44 10.78 -3.58 10.37
N LEU A 45 11.58 -2.71 9.77
CA LEU A 45 12.39 -3.01 8.58
C LEU A 45 13.46 -4.07 8.85
N PHE A 46 13.91 -4.19 10.10
CA PHE A 46 14.90 -5.20 10.50
C PHE A 46 14.28 -6.52 10.98
N LEU A 47 12.96 -6.63 11.02
CA LEU A 47 12.25 -7.83 11.45
C LEU A 47 12.09 -8.82 10.28
N ILE A 48 13.11 -9.64 10.05
CA ILE A 48 13.15 -10.65 8.97
C ILE A 48 11.94 -11.61 9.04
N LYS A 49 11.41 -11.89 10.23
CA LYS A 49 10.20 -12.71 10.40
C LYS A 49 9.00 -12.16 9.62
N GLY A 50 8.93 -10.84 9.38
CA GLY A 50 7.90 -10.23 8.56
C GLY A 50 7.93 -10.71 7.11
N ILE A 51 9.12 -11.02 6.57
CA ILE A 51 9.27 -11.60 5.23
C ILE A 51 8.58 -12.96 5.17
N ILE A 52 8.85 -13.82 6.17
CA ILE A 52 8.27 -15.16 6.26
C ILE A 52 6.75 -15.06 6.38
N TYR A 53 6.24 -14.19 7.26
CA TYR A 53 4.80 -14.00 7.43
C TYR A 53 4.13 -13.46 6.16
N GLY A 54 4.79 -12.56 5.42
CA GLY A 54 4.29 -12.03 4.15
C GLY A 54 4.14 -13.12 3.09
N PHE A 55 5.16 -13.96 2.90
CA PHE A 55 5.07 -15.10 1.98
C PHE A 55 4.05 -16.14 2.44
N ALA A 56 4.01 -16.48 3.73
CA ALA A 56 3.06 -17.44 4.27
C ALA A 56 1.61 -16.97 4.07
N ALA A 57 1.30 -15.71 4.40
CA ALA A 57 -0.02 -15.13 4.17
C ALA A 57 -0.37 -15.12 2.68
N SER A 58 0.57 -14.74 1.81
CA SER A 58 0.36 -14.70 0.37
C SER A 58 0.05 -16.09 -0.21
N ALA A 59 0.77 -17.12 0.24
CA ALA A 59 0.55 -18.50 -0.21
C ALA A 59 -0.84 -19.03 0.22
N VAL A 60 -1.33 -18.62 1.39
CA VAL A 60 -2.68 -18.99 1.87
C VAL A 60 -3.78 -18.30 1.06
N TYR A 61 -3.63 -17.00 0.78
CA TYR A 61 -4.67 -16.23 0.08
C TYR A 61 -4.66 -16.41 -1.44
N PHE A 62 -3.48 -16.69 -2.02
CA PHE A 62 -3.30 -16.82 -3.47
C PHE A 62 -2.66 -18.18 -3.84
N PRO A 63 -3.26 -19.32 -3.46
CA PRO A 63 -2.64 -20.64 -3.62
C PRO A 63 -2.45 -21.08 -5.08
N PHE A 64 -3.24 -20.53 -6.00
CA PHE A 64 -3.21 -20.84 -7.43
C PHE A 64 -2.76 -19.63 -8.26
N LEU A 65 -1.74 -18.92 -7.79
CA LEU A 65 -1.20 -17.75 -8.49
C LEU A 65 -0.53 -18.17 -9.81
N ASN A 66 -0.90 -17.52 -10.90
CA ASN A 66 -0.30 -17.76 -12.20
C ASN A 66 1.09 -17.09 -12.28
N LEU A 67 2.12 -17.91 -12.50
CA LEU A 67 3.51 -17.46 -12.46
C LEU A 67 4.03 -16.82 -13.75
N ASN A 68 3.24 -16.80 -14.83
CA ASN A 68 3.71 -16.38 -16.16
C ASN A 68 3.88 -14.86 -16.31
N LEU A 69 3.25 -14.04 -15.46
CA LEU A 69 3.22 -12.59 -15.58
C LEU A 69 3.52 -11.90 -14.25
N ILE A 70 4.79 -11.94 -13.84
CA ILE A 70 5.25 -11.37 -12.58
C ILE A 70 5.49 -9.85 -12.73
N PRO A 71 4.77 -8.98 -12.00
CA PRO A 71 4.89 -7.53 -12.16
C PRO A 71 6.04 -6.95 -11.33
N PHE A 72 7.28 -7.38 -11.60
CA PHE A 72 8.46 -6.97 -10.81
C PHE A 72 8.65 -5.45 -10.69
N ASN A 73 8.20 -4.70 -11.69
CA ASN A 73 8.25 -3.23 -11.69
C ASN A 73 7.44 -2.57 -10.55
N GLN A 74 6.52 -3.30 -9.92
CA GLN A 74 5.67 -2.78 -8.84
C GLN A 74 6.29 -2.90 -7.45
N ILE A 75 7.36 -3.70 -7.28
CA ILE A 75 7.95 -3.98 -5.95
C ILE A 75 8.31 -2.69 -5.22
N THR A 76 9.01 -1.79 -5.91
CA THR A 76 9.42 -0.50 -5.33
C THR A 76 8.20 0.31 -4.92
N GLN A 77 7.24 0.48 -5.83
CA GLN A 77 6.03 1.27 -5.61
C GLN A 77 5.24 0.78 -4.40
N VAL A 78 4.97 -0.53 -4.34
CA VAL A 78 4.26 -1.18 -3.23
C VAL A 78 4.98 -0.92 -1.91
N PHE A 79 6.30 -1.04 -1.87
CA PHE A 79 7.06 -0.75 -0.66
C PHE A 79 6.91 0.71 -0.21
N LEU A 80 7.00 1.68 -1.14
CA LEU A 80 6.83 3.10 -0.80
C LEU A 80 5.44 3.40 -0.25
N GLU A 81 4.40 2.80 -0.85
CA GLU A 81 3.03 2.94 -0.38
C GLU A 81 2.86 2.38 1.03
N GLU A 82 3.39 1.19 1.32
CA GLU A 82 3.29 0.60 2.66
C GLU A 82 4.06 1.40 3.72
N VAL A 83 5.24 1.94 3.38
CA VAL A 83 5.97 2.89 4.24
C VAL A 83 5.09 4.09 4.60
N PHE A 84 4.45 4.70 3.61
CA PHE A 84 3.65 5.90 3.82
C PHE A 84 2.34 5.63 4.55
N PHE A 85 1.58 4.64 4.11
CA PHE A 85 0.25 4.38 4.64
C PHE A 85 0.28 3.57 5.93
N ARG A 86 1.08 2.51 6.03
CA ARG A 86 1.15 1.66 7.24
C ARG A 86 2.16 2.19 8.24
N GLY A 87 3.38 2.39 7.77
CA GLY A 87 4.49 2.85 8.60
C GLY A 87 4.23 4.22 9.22
N TYR A 88 3.60 5.12 8.47
CA TYR A 88 3.38 6.49 8.89
C TYR A 88 1.90 6.81 9.22
N ILE A 89 0.99 6.87 8.25
CA ILE A 89 -0.39 7.35 8.48
C ILE A 89 -1.15 6.50 9.51
N GLN A 90 -1.14 5.16 9.38
CA GLN A 90 -1.83 4.28 10.32
C GLN A 90 -1.32 4.44 11.75
N ASN A 91 0.00 4.58 11.91
CA ASN A 91 0.62 4.83 13.21
C ASN A 91 0.25 6.22 13.77
N GLU A 92 0.12 7.26 12.94
CA GLU A 92 -0.36 8.57 13.38
C GLU A 92 -1.82 8.53 13.84
N PHE A 93 -2.69 7.80 13.15
CA PHE A 93 -4.06 7.58 13.62
C PHE A 93 -4.11 6.77 14.92
N PHE A 94 -3.26 5.76 15.06
CA PHE A 94 -3.23 4.90 16.25
C PHE A 94 -2.82 5.65 17.53
N LYS A 95 -2.17 6.82 17.42
CA LYS A 95 -1.93 7.70 18.57
C LYS A 95 -3.21 8.31 19.14
N LYS A 96 -4.29 8.37 18.37
CA LYS A 96 -5.55 9.06 18.71
C LYS A 96 -6.75 8.12 18.77
N PHE A 97 -6.71 7.02 18.03
CA PHE A 97 -7.80 6.08 17.87
C PHE A 97 -7.35 4.66 18.15
N ASN A 98 -8.32 3.74 18.33
CA ASN A 98 -8.00 2.32 18.39
C ASN A 98 -7.49 1.80 17.02
N ILE A 99 -6.94 0.58 17.02
CA ILE A 99 -6.32 0.01 15.83
C ILE A 99 -7.31 -0.18 14.67
N HIS A 100 -8.53 -0.61 14.95
CA HIS A 100 -9.54 -0.89 13.91
C HIS A 100 -9.94 0.39 13.17
N ILE A 101 -10.19 1.48 13.91
CA ILE A 101 -10.49 2.79 13.33
C ILE A 101 -9.28 3.32 12.56
N SER A 102 -8.07 3.12 13.09
CA SER A 102 -6.84 3.56 12.42
C SER A 102 -6.63 2.86 11.08
N ILE A 103 -6.87 1.54 11.02
CA ILE A 103 -6.81 0.76 9.78
C ILE A 103 -7.89 1.21 8.80
N LEU A 104 -9.14 1.39 9.24
CA LEU A 104 -10.23 1.84 8.38
C LEU A 104 -9.96 3.21 7.77
N LEU A 105 -9.57 4.20 8.58
CA LEU A 105 -9.24 5.55 8.10
C LEU A 105 -8.06 5.53 7.13
N THR A 106 -7.01 4.76 7.44
CA THR A 106 -5.87 4.60 6.53
C THR A 106 -6.28 3.94 5.21
N SER A 107 -7.18 2.96 5.25
CA SER A 107 -7.66 2.26 4.04
C SER A 107 -8.50 3.18 3.14
N ILE A 108 -9.31 4.07 3.74
CA ILE A 108 -10.02 5.13 2.99
C ILE A 108 -9.00 6.04 2.30
N LEU A 109 -7.99 6.54 3.04
CA LEU A 109 -6.95 7.40 2.47
C LEU A 109 -6.10 6.70 1.42
N PHE A 110 -5.87 5.40 1.54
CA PHE A 110 -5.14 4.61 0.54
C PHE A 110 -5.92 4.49 -0.78
N THR A 111 -7.25 4.41 -0.71
CA THR A 111 -8.12 4.21 -1.89
C THR A 111 -8.22 5.47 -2.76
N ILE A 112 -8.13 6.66 -2.17
CA ILE A 112 -8.30 7.94 -2.89
C ILE A 112 -7.23 8.14 -3.99
N PRO A 113 -5.92 7.99 -3.74
CA PRO A 113 -4.90 8.00 -4.79
C PRO A 113 -5.19 7.07 -5.97
N HIS A 114 -5.71 5.86 -5.70
CA HIS A 114 -6.04 4.88 -6.73
C HIS A 114 -7.19 5.38 -7.62
N LEU A 115 -8.22 5.98 -7.03
CA LEU A 115 -9.33 6.61 -7.76
C LEU A 115 -8.90 7.83 -8.57
N ILE A 116 -7.89 8.57 -8.08
CA ILE A 116 -7.31 9.67 -8.85
C ILE A 116 -6.58 9.09 -10.06
N VAL A 117 -5.66 8.15 -9.90
CA VAL A 117 -4.89 7.58 -11.01
C VAL A 117 -5.80 6.95 -12.07
N SER A 118 -6.79 6.16 -11.64
CA SER A 118 -7.80 5.59 -12.53
C SER A 118 -9.16 5.56 -11.84
N PHE A 119 -10.14 6.28 -12.39
CA PHE A 119 -11.48 6.30 -11.81
C PHE A 119 -12.27 5.07 -12.26
N SER A 120 -12.25 4.01 -11.46
CA SER A 120 -12.92 2.74 -11.76
C SER A 120 -13.41 2.04 -10.49
N LEU A 121 -14.35 1.10 -10.65
CA LEU A 121 -14.79 0.23 -9.55
C LEU A 121 -13.61 -0.59 -9.00
N LEU A 122 -12.70 -1.06 -9.87
CA LEU A 122 -11.49 -1.79 -9.45
C LEU A 122 -10.61 -0.95 -8.53
N SER A 123 -10.42 0.34 -8.85
CA SER A 123 -9.69 1.27 -8.00
C SER A 123 -10.39 1.49 -6.66
N PHE A 124 -11.73 1.56 -6.63
CA PHE A 124 -12.49 1.61 -5.38
C PHE A 124 -12.30 0.35 -4.53
N LEU A 125 -12.30 -0.82 -5.17
CA LEU A 125 -12.14 -2.11 -4.47
C LEU A 125 -10.77 -2.30 -3.82
N THR A 126 -9.76 -1.48 -4.14
CA THR A 126 -8.46 -1.46 -3.44
C THR A 126 -8.59 -1.16 -1.94
N PHE A 127 -9.73 -0.60 -1.50
CA PHE A 127 -10.08 -0.43 -0.10
C PHE A 127 -10.01 -1.74 0.71
N PHE A 128 -10.52 -2.85 0.16
CA PHE A 128 -10.61 -4.12 0.87
C PHE A 128 -9.26 -4.78 1.15
N PRO A 129 -8.36 -4.99 0.16
CA PRO A 129 -7.04 -5.53 0.44
C PRO A 129 -6.22 -4.58 1.33
N SER A 130 -6.44 -3.25 1.22
CA SER A 130 -5.81 -2.26 2.10
C SER A 130 -6.09 -2.52 3.59
N ILE A 131 -7.31 -2.93 3.95
CA ILE A 131 -7.63 -3.34 5.34
C ILE A 131 -6.76 -4.51 5.79
N ILE A 132 -6.59 -5.53 4.94
CA ILE A 132 -5.78 -6.72 5.23
C ILE A 132 -4.32 -6.31 5.45
N PHE A 133 -3.77 -5.45 4.59
CA PHE A 133 -2.41 -4.94 4.75
C PHE A 133 -2.24 -4.25 6.12
N GLY A 134 -3.26 -3.51 6.56
CA GLY A 134 -3.29 -2.83 7.85
C GLY A 134 -3.19 -3.78 9.05
N TYR A 135 -3.93 -4.89 9.01
CA TYR A 135 -3.85 -5.92 10.05
C TYR A 135 -2.56 -6.73 9.99
N LEU A 136 -2.09 -7.10 8.79
CA LEU A 136 -0.83 -7.81 8.61
C LEU A 136 0.33 -7.02 9.20
N TYR A 137 0.40 -5.72 8.90
CA TYR A 137 1.38 -4.83 9.52
C TYR A 137 1.20 -4.75 11.04
N TYR A 138 -0.03 -4.57 11.53
CA TYR A 138 -0.29 -4.44 12.97
C TYR A 138 0.15 -5.66 13.79
N TYR A 139 -0.13 -6.88 13.31
CA TYR A 139 0.22 -8.10 14.03
C TYR A 139 1.68 -8.48 13.88
N SER A 140 2.24 -8.35 12.67
CA SER A 140 3.63 -8.72 12.43
C SER A 140 4.64 -7.69 12.92
N LYS A 141 4.19 -6.45 13.15
CA LYS A 141 5.03 -5.27 13.45
C LYS A 141 6.08 -4.98 12.37
N SER A 142 5.91 -5.51 11.16
CA SER A 142 6.87 -5.37 10.07
C SER A 142 6.16 -5.00 8.77
N ILE A 143 6.67 -3.97 8.10
CA ILE A 143 6.18 -3.55 6.78
C ILE A 143 6.47 -4.59 5.70
N TRP A 144 7.49 -5.44 5.88
CA TRP A 144 7.75 -6.51 4.93
C TRP A 144 6.55 -7.44 4.77
N THR A 145 5.84 -7.73 5.86
CA THR A 145 4.64 -8.58 5.83
C THR A 145 3.57 -7.99 4.92
N SER A 146 3.26 -6.70 5.09
CA SER A 146 2.22 -6.05 4.32
C SER A 146 2.66 -5.75 2.88
N ALA A 147 3.91 -5.36 2.66
CA ALA A 147 4.47 -5.09 1.33
C ALA A 147 4.54 -6.34 0.45
N ILE A 148 4.99 -7.48 1.00
CA ILE A 148 4.98 -8.74 0.26
C ILE A 148 3.55 -9.12 -0.09
N PHE A 149 2.64 -9.13 0.89
CA PHE A 149 1.25 -9.48 0.64
C PHE A 149 0.57 -8.55 -0.38
N HIS A 150 0.83 -7.24 -0.31
CA HIS A 150 0.35 -6.26 -1.28
C HIS A 150 0.90 -6.55 -2.70
N PHE A 151 2.19 -6.84 -2.84
CA PHE A 151 2.76 -7.24 -4.13
C PHE A 151 2.07 -8.48 -4.71
N PHE A 152 1.84 -9.52 -3.89
CA PHE A 152 1.12 -10.72 -4.31
C PHE A 152 -0.34 -10.45 -4.66
N SER A 153 -1.00 -9.54 -3.93
CA SER A 153 -2.36 -9.07 -4.26
C SER A 153 -2.41 -8.41 -5.64
N ASN A 154 -1.42 -7.56 -5.96
CA ASN A 154 -1.36 -6.90 -7.27
C ASN A 154 -1.03 -7.89 -8.39
N TRP A 155 -0.15 -8.85 -8.13
CA TRP A 155 0.16 -9.92 -9.07
C TRP A 155 -1.06 -10.81 -9.33
N PHE A 156 -1.80 -11.19 -8.29
CA PHE A 156 -3.04 -11.93 -8.45
C PHE A 156 -4.03 -11.16 -9.33
N PHE A 157 -4.19 -9.87 -9.08
CA PHE A 157 -5.04 -9.01 -9.90
C PHE A 157 -4.57 -8.95 -11.37
N PHE A 158 -3.29 -8.67 -11.61
CA PHE A 158 -2.76 -8.53 -12.97
C PHE A 158 -2.85 -9.83 -13.78
N SER A 159 -2.54 -10.96 -13.14
CA SER A 159 -2.62 -12.28 -13.79
C SER A 159 -4.05 -12.72 -14.13
N ASN A 160 -5.06 -12.15 -13.46
CA ASN A 160 -6.47 -12.46 -13.68
C ASN A 160 -7.27 -11.29 -14.26
N TYR A 161 -6.61 -10.21 -14.70
CA TYR A 161 -7.26 -8.97 -15.09
C TYR A 161 -8.37 -9.16 -16.13
N MET A 162 -8.09 -9.94 -17.18
CA MET A 162 -9.04 -10.24 -18.26
C MET A 162 -10.27 -11.03 -17.79
N LEU A 163 -10.13 -11.87 -16.76
CA LEU A 163 -11.25 -12.61 -16.18
C LEU A 163 -12.08 -11.69 -15.28
N ILE A 164 -11.41 -10.89 -14.44
CA ILE A 164 -12.05 -9.95 -13.52
C ILE A 164 -12.88 -8.92 -14.29
N GLN A 165 -12.37 -8.40 -15.41
CA GLN A 165 -13.12 -7.45 -16.25
C GLN A 165 -14.36 -8.02 -16.93
N LYS A 166 -14.50 -9.34 -17.06
CA LYS A 166 -15.71 -9.94 -17.65
C LYS A 166 -16.85 -10.09 -16.65
N ILE A 167 -16.54 -10.02 -15.36
CA ILE A 167 -17.49 -10.29 -14.26
C ILE A 167 -18.07 -8.98 -13.69
N ILE A 168 -17.39 -7.85 -13.95
CA ILE A 168 -17.72 -6.51 -13.45
C ILE A 168 -18.16 -5.65 -14.62
#